data_AF-B0NTK1-F1
#
_entry.id   AF-B0NTK1-F1
#
_cell.length_a   1.000
_cell.length_b   1.000
_cell.length_c   1.000
_cell.angle_alpha   90.00
_cell.angle_beta   90.00
_cell.angle_gamma   90.00
#
_symmetry.space_group_name_H-M   'P 1'
#
loop_
_entity.id
_entity.type
_entity.pdbx_description
1 polymer ?
#
loop_
_entity_poly.entity_id
_entity_poly.type
_entity_poly.pdbx_seq_one_letter_code
_entity_poly.pdbx_strand_id
1 'polypeptide(L)'
;MKIILSYIMATIILLFLLALPIAGVVAYIRLIRKMRREQITAIPKFSLFMLFLICGTLLMEILLGISGMWSGASTAGFIFLLFVAPALCGMIAWRHRHHSEISKYHCTILHAALGYLLGEAVLIGAVSLFIIGELAYMALIG
;
A
#
# COMPACT_ATOMS: atom_id res chain seq x y z
N MET A 1 26.48 -22.84 -0.60
CA MET A 1 25.50 -22.21 0.32
C MET A 1 24.72 -21.05 -0.29
N LYS A 2 25.36 -20.03 -0.88
CA LYS A 2 24.67 -18.84 -1.44
C LYS A 2 23.60 -19.16 -2.50
N ILE A 3 23.87 -20.13 -3.40
CA ILE A 3 22.94 -20.53 -4.46
C ILE A 3 21.68 -21.20 -3.88
N ILE A 4 21.84 -22.11 -2.92
CA ILE A 4 20.72 -22.79 -2.26
C ILE A 4 19.85 -21.79 -1.49
N LEU A 5 20.47 -20.87 -0.75
CA LEU A 5 19.76 -19.81 -0.03
C LEU A 5 18.97 -18.90 -0.99
N SER A 6 19.57 -18.54 -2.13
CA SER A 6 18.90 -17.75 -3.17
C SER A 6 17.68 -18.47 -3.76
N TYR A 7 17.78 -19.78 -4.01
CA TYR A 7 16.65 -20.58 -4.51
C TYR A 7 15.51 -20.67 -3.49
N ILE A 8 15.83 -20.83 -2.20
CA ILE A 8 14.86 -20.86 -1.10
C ILE A 8 14.12 -19.51 -1.00
N MET A 9 14.85 -18.39 -1.02
CA MET A 9 14.25 -17.05 -0.97
C MET A 9 13.34 -16.78 -2.18
N ALA A 10 13.78 -17.16 -3.39
CA ALA A 10 12.97 -17.03 -4.59
C ALA A 10 11.68 -17.86 -4.54
N THR A 11 11.73 -19.08 -4.02
CA THR A 11 10.53 -19.94 -3.86
C THR A 11 9.58 -19.39 -2.80
N ILE A 12 10.09 -18.88 -1.68
CA ILE A 12 9.27 -18.21 -0.66
C ILE A 12 8.56 -17.00 -1.27
N ILE A 13 9.29 -16.15 -1.99
CA ILE A 13 8.72 -14.96 -2.63
C ILE A 13 7.67 -15.33 -3.67
N LEU A 14 7.91 -16.37 -4.48
CA LEU A 14 6.93 -16.89 -5.43
C LEU A 14 5.65 -17.38 -4.74
N LEU A 15 5.79 -18.09 -3.62
CA LEU A 15 4.65 -18.53 -2.82
C LEU A 15 3.88 -17.34 -2.25
N PHE A 16 4.56 -16.32 -1.74
CA PHE A 16 3.92 -15.08 -1.30
C PHE A 16 3.21 -14.36 -2.45
N LEU A 17 3.85 -14.23 -3.61
CA LEU A 17 3.29 -13.65 -4.83
C LEU A 17 1.97 -14.30 -5.25
N LEU A 18 1.83 -15.61 -5.02
CA LEU A 18 0.61 -16.34 -5.34
C LEU A 18 -0.41 -16.35 -4.19
N ALA A 19 0.05 -16.51 -2.95
CA ALA A 19 -0.80 -16.66 -1.78
C ALA A 19 -1.45 -15.34 -1.34
N LEU A 20 -0.71 -14.22 -1.37
CA LEU A 20 -1.21 -12.90 -0.98
C LEU A 20 -2.43 -12.45 -1.80
N PRO A 21 -2.43 -12.50 -3.15
CA PRO A 21 -3.59 -12.07 -3.92
C PRO A 21 -4.80 -12.97 -3.67
N ILE A 22 -4.60 -14.29 -3.50
CA ILE A 22 -5.69 -15.23 -3.18
C ILE A 22 -6.26 -14.91 -1.79
N ALA A 23 -5.40 -14.81 -0.77
CA ALA A 23 -5.82 -14.48 0.59
C ALA A 23 -6.57 -13.14 0.65
N GLY A 24 -6.09 -12.19 -0.13
CA GLY A 24 -6.67 -10.87 -0.27
C GLY A 24 -8.06 -10.84 -0.93
N VAL A 25 -8.24 -11.56 -2.03
CA VAL A 25 -9.56 -11.74 -2.66
C VAL A 25 -10.52 -12.43 -1.70
N VAL A 26 -10.07 -13.45 -0.97
CA VAL A 26 -10.88 -14.14 0.04
C VAL A 26 -11.28 -13.17 1.16
N ALA A 27 -10.34 -12.36 1.67
CA ALA A 27 -10.62 -11.34 2.69
C ALA A 27 -11.62 -10.29 2.19
N TYR A 28 -11.45 -9.80 0.96
CA TYR A 28 -12.37 -8.85 0.31
C TYR A 28 -13.79 -9.42 0.19
N ILE A 29 -13.93 -10.65 -0.31
CA ILE A 29 -15.24 -11.31 -0.42
C ILE A 29 -15.86 -11.52 0.97
N ARG A 30 -15.08 -11.95 1.96
CA ARG A 30 -15.56 -12.11 3.34
C ARG A 30 -16.06 -10.80 3.92
N LEU A 31 -15.33 -9.70 3.68
CA LEU A 31 -15.70 -8.38 4.18
C LEU A 31 -16.99 -7.87 3.53
N ILE A 32 -17.16 -8.03 2.21
CA ILE A 32 -18.42 -7.69 1.54
C ILE A 32 -19.59 -8.53 2.07
N ARG A 33 -19.38 -9.84 2.25
CA ARG A 33 -20.41 -10.73 2.82
C ARG A 33 -20.79 -10.31 4.23
N LYS A 34 -19.82 -9.88 5.04
CA LYS A 34 -20.06 -9.35 6.38
C LYS A 34 -20.89 -8.06 6.34
N MET A 35 -20.50 -7.07 5.53
CA MET A 35 -21.25 -5.81 5.39
C MET A 35 -22.67 -6.02 4.85
N ARG A 36 -22.88 -7.03 3.98
CA ARG A 36 -24.22 -7.41 3.52
C ARG A 36 -25.08 -8.00 4.64
N ARG A 37 -24.50 -8.80 5.55
CA ARG A 37 -25.22 -9.32 6.72
C ARG A 37 -25.59 -8.21 7.71
N GLU A 38 -24.77 -7.16 7.79
CA GLU A 38 -25.00 -5.99 8.63
C GLU A 38 -25.92 -4.93 7.98
N GLN A 39 -26.54 -5.24 6.82
CA GLN A 39 -27.51 -4.39 6.13
C GLN A 39 -27.03 -2.95 5.87
N ILE A 40 -25.74 -2.78 5.56
CA ILE A 40 -25.20 -1.47 5.22
C ILE A 40 -25.78 -1.00 3.88
N THR A 41 -26.50 0.12 3.91
CA THR A 41 -27.25 0.70 2.80
C THR A 41 -26.38 1.07 1.59
N ALA A 42 -25.09 1.38 1.79
CA ALA A 42 -24.16 1.74 0.72
C ALA A 42 -22.78 1.07 0.90
N ILE A 43 -22.63 -0.18 0.45
CA ILE A 43 -21.33 -0.90 0.51
C ILE A 43 -20.33 -0.26 -0.47
N PRO A 44 -19.20 0.30 -0.01
CA PRO A 44 -18.22 0.97 -0.86
C PRO A 44 -17.27 -0.05 -1.52
N LYS A 45 -17.80 -0.90 -2.42
CA LYS A 45 -17.08 -1.99 -3.09
C LYS A 45 -15.80 -1.49 -3.79
N PHE A 46 -15.90 -0.41 -4.55
CA PHE A 46 -14.77 0.16 -5.30
C PHE A 46 -13.67 0.69 -4.39
N SER A 47 -14.02 1.47 -3.36
CA SER A 47 -13.03 2.01 -2.41
C SER A 47 -12.32 0.90 -1.66
N LEU A 48 -13.04 -0.14 -1.23
CA LEU A 48 -12.45 -1.30 -0.55
C LEU A 48 -11.50 -2.09 -1.47
N PHE A 49 -11.88 -2.27 -2.73
CA PHE A 49 -11.02 -2.96 -3.70
C PHE A 49 -9.74 -2.17 -3.97
N MET A 50 -9.85 -0.85 -4.17
CA MET A 50 -8.69 0.02 -4.37
C MET A 50 -7.77 0.04 -3.15
N LEU A 51 -8.32 0.13 -1.95
CA LEU A 51 -7.53 0.12 -0.72
C LEU A 51 -6.85 -1.23 -0.50
N PHE A 52 -7.54 -2.33 -0.82
CA PHE A 52 -6.95 -3.67 -0.82
C PHE A 52 -5.79 -3.78 -1.82
N LEU A 53 -5.97 -3.23 -3.03
CA LEU A 53 -4.93 -3.22 -4.06
C LEU A 53 -3.71 -2.43 -3.59
N ILE A 54 -3.90 -1.20 -3.08
CA ILE A 54 -2.83 -0.33 -2.58
C ILE A 54 -2.07 -0.99 -1.42
N CYS A 55 -2.76 -1.48 -0.39
CA CYS A 55 -2.11 -2.17 0.73
C CYS A 55 -1.42 -3.47 0.29
N GLY A 56 -2.01 -4.20 -0.65
CA GLY A 56 -1.42 -5.40 -1.22
C GLY A 56 -0.13 -5.12 -1.96
N THR A 57 -0.11 -4.10 -2.84
CA THR A 57 1.12 -3.65 -3.51
C THR A 57 2.17 -3.14 -2.53
N LEU A 58 1.77 -2.36 -1.51
CA LEU A 58 2.72 -1.87 -0.51
C LEU A 58 3.36 -3.01 0.28
N LEU A 59 2.57 -3.99 0.72
CA LEU A 59 3.11 -5.16 1.42
C LEU A 59 4.05 -5.98 0.53
N MET A 60 3.71 -6.14 -0.76
CA MET A 60 4.58 -6.81 -1.72
C MET A 60 5.90 -6.07 -1.93
N GLU A 61 5.88 -4.74 -2.12
CA GLU A 61 7.10 -3.95 -2.30
C GLU A 61 7.98 -3.97 -1.05
N ILE A 62 7.40 -3.97 0.16
CA ILE A 62 8.17 -4.12 1.40
C ILE A 62 8.85 -5.49 1.45
N LEU A 63 8.11 -6.56 1.18
CA LEU A 63 8.67 -7.93 1.19
C LEU A 63 9.78 -8.08 0.14
N LEU A 64 9.57 -7.53 -1.05
CA LEU A 64 10.54 -7.60 -2.13
C LEU A 64 11.77 -6.72 -1.85
N GLY A 65 11.57 -5.53 -1.30
CA GLY A 65 12.63 -4.63 -0.85
C GLY A 65 13.52 -5.26 0.22
N ILE A 66 12.93 -5.89 1.25
CA ILE A 66 13.68 -6.61 2.29
C ILE A 66 14.43 -7.82 1.70
N SER A 67 13.88 -8.47 0.68
CA SER A 67 14.54 -9.60 0.02
C SER A 67 15.73 -9.19 -0.88
N GLY A 68 15.89 -7.88 -1.16
CA GLY A 68 16.93 -7.37 -2.06
C GLY A 68 16.70 -7.72 -3.54
N MET A 69 15.52 -8.22 -3.90
CA MET A 69 15.20 -8.64 -5.27
C MET A 69 14.51 -7.51 -6.03
N TRP A 70 15.28 -6.59 -6.61
CA TRP A 70 14.71 -5.57 -7.49
C TRP A 70 14.29 -6.19 -8.82
N SER A 71 13.07 -5.90 -9.28
CA SER A 71 12.57 -6.36 -10.58
C SER A 71 11.83 -5.25 -11.33
N GLY A 72 11.60 -5.43 -12.63
CA GLY A 72 10.77 -4.49 -13.41
C GLY A 72 9.34 -4.38 -12.88
N ALA A 73 8.77 -5.48 -12.37
CA ALA A 73 7.46 -5.48 -11.72
C ALA A 73 7.44 -4.66 -10.43
N SER A 74 8.52 -4.72 -9.64
CA SER A 74 8.69 -3.90 -8.44
C SER A 74 8.82 -2.42 -8.74
N THR A 75 9.53 -2.09 -9.82
CA THR A 75 9.64 -0.70 -10.29
C THR A 75 8.27 -0.15 -10.67
N ALA A 76 7.45 -0.94 -11.37
CA ALA A 76 6.08 -0.57 -11.69
C ALA A 76 5.18 -0.44 -10.44
N GLY A 77 5.31 -1.37 -9.48
CA GLY A 77 4.60 -1.32 -8.20
C GLY A 77 4.97 -0.09 -7.38
N PHE A 78 6.26 0.25 -7.33
CA PHE A 78 6.76 1.45 -6.66
C PHE A 78 6.25 2.74 -7.31
N ILE A 79 6.31 2.85 -8.64
CA ILE A 79 5.75 4.01 -9.38
C ILE A 79 4.24 4.13 -9.13
N PHE A 80 3.51 3.00 -9.12
CA PHE A 80 2.09 2.99 -8.78
C PHE A 80 1.86 3.51 -7.35
N LEU A 81 2.63 3.05 -6.37
CA LEU A 81 2.52 3.49 -4.97
C LEU A 81 2.87 4.97 -4.78
N LEU A 82 3.84 5.49 -5.54
CA LEU A 82 4.31 6.88 -5.37
C LEU A 82 3.39 7.91 -6.05
N PHE A 83 2.76 7.55 -7.17
CA PHE A 83 1.96 8.51 -7.95
C PHE A 83 0.47 8.19 -7.99
N VAL A 84 0.11 6.93 -8.20
CA VAL A 84 -1.29 6.52 -8.43
C VAL A 84 -2.01 6.27 -7.11
N ALA A 85 -1.36 5.61 -6.16
CA ALA A 85 -1.95 5.31 -4.86
C ALA A 85 -2.31 6.57 -4.04
N PRO A 86 -1.50 7.65 -3.99
CA PRO A 86 -1.87 8.87 -3.27
C PRO A 86 -3.05 9.58 -3.93
N ALA A 87 -3.11 9.60 -5.26
CA ALA A 87 -4.24 10.15 -5.99
C ALA A 87 -5.54 9.36 -5.70
N LEU A 88 -5.48 8.03 -5.73
CA LEU A 88 -6.61 7.16 -5.39
C LEU A 88 -7.03 7.31 -3.92
N CYS A 89 -6.08 7.33 -2.98
CA CYS A 89 -6.36 7.57 -1.56
C CYS A 89 -6.98 8.94 -1.32
N GLY A 90 -6.49 9.99 -2.00
CA GLY A 90 -7.05 11.34 -1.96
C GLY A 90 -8.48 11.40 -2.50
N MET A 91 -8.75 10.76 -3.64
CA MET A 91 -10.10 10.64 -4.20
C MET A 91 -11.05 9.88 -3.27
N ILE A 92 -10.60 8.77 -2.67
CA ILE A 92 -11.39 7.98 -1.72
C ILE A 92 -11.69 8.82 -0.47
N ALA A 93 -10.68 9.50 0.08
CA ALA A 93 -10.83 10.36 1.25
C ALA A 93 -11.81 11.52 0.97
N TRP A 94 -11.67 12.20 -0.17
CA TRP A 94 -12.58 13.28 -0.57
C TRP A 94 -14.02 12.79 -0.73
N ARG A 95 -14.21 11.64 -1.41
CA ARG A 95 -15.54 11.07 -1.67
C ARG A 95 -16.23 10.60 -0.38
N HIS A 96 -15.47 10.10 0.60
CA HIS A 96 -16.00 9.59 1.86
C HIS A 96 -16.08 10.65 2.98
N ARG A 97 -15.45 11.80 2.83
CA ARG A 97 -15.49 12.92 3.81
C ARG A 97 -16.90 13.45 4.08
N HIS A 98 -17.79 13.39 3.08
CA HIS A 98 -19.19 13.84 3.22
C HIS A 98 -20.18 12.72 3.59
N HIS A 99 -19.72 11.46 3.71
CA HIS A 99 -20.56 10.29 4.01
C HIS A 99 -20.05 9.50 5.23
N SER A 100 -19.15 10.09 6.01
CA SER A 100 -18.50 9.46 7.17
C SER A 100 -19.46 9.13 8.33
N GLU A 101 -20.68 9.66 8.31
CA GLU A 101 -21.72 9.43 9.33
C GLU A 101 -22.55 8.15 9.09
N ILE A 102 -22.39 7.45 7.95
CA ILE A 102 -23.30 6.37 7.56
C ILE A 102 -22.94 5.01 8.20
N SER A 103 -21.66 4.68 8.39
CA SER A 103 -21.25 3.46 9.11
C SER A 103 -19.78 3.44 9.54
N LYS A 104 -19.45 2.65 10.58
CA LYS A 104 -18.07 2.39 11.06
C LYS A 104 -17.07 2.06 9.94
N TYR A 105 -17.52 1.40 8.87
CA TYR A 105 -16.63 0.97 7.78
C TYR A 105 -16.18 2.12 6.87
N HIS A 106 -17.00 3.14 6.69
CA HIS A 106 -16.58 4.33 5.94
C HIS A 106 -15.50 5.10 6.71
N CYS A 107 -15.60 5.14 8.03
CA CYS A 107 -14.61 5.76 8.90
C CYS A 107 -13.27 5.00 8.90
N THR A 108 -13.29 3.65 8.90
CA THR A 108 -12.05 2.85 8.80
C THR A 108 -11.38 3.00 7.44
N ILE A 109 -12.15 3.06 6.36
CA ILE A 109 -11.62 3.28 5.00
C ILE A 109 -10.98 4.67 4.90
N LEU A 110 -11.63 5.70 5.47
CA LEU A 110 -11.10 7.05 5.52
C LEU A 110 -9.79 7.12 6.32
N HIS A 111 -9.75 6.52 7.52
CA HIS A 111 -8.53 6.48 8.33
C HIS A 111 -7.39 5.74 7.65
N ALA A 112 -7.67 4.62 6.97
CA ALA A 112 -6.64 3.89 6.26
C ALA A 112 -6.08 4.68 5.06
N ALA A 113 -6.94 5.35 4.29
CA ALA A 113 -6.52 6.21 3.19
C ALA A 113 -5.71 7.43 3.68
N LEU A 114 -6.14 8.07 4.78
CA LEU A 114 -5.40 9.17 5.41
C LEU A 114 -4.07 8.70 6.01
N GLY A 115 -4.05 7.53 6.65
CA GLY A 115 -2.83 6.93 7.18
C GLY A 115 -1.79 6.66 6.10
N TYR A 116 -2.23 6.15 4.94
CA TYR A 116 -1.36 5.98 3.77
C TYR A 116 -0.79 7.32 3.28
N LEU A 117 -1.65 8.33 3.09
CA LEU A 117 -1.23 9.67 2.65
C LEU A 117 -0.25 10.34 3.62
N LEU A 118 -0.49 10.20 4.92
CA LEU A 118 0.41 10.72 5.95
C LEU A 118 1.76 10.00 5.93
N GLY A 119 1.74 8.66 5.80
CA GLY A 119 2.95 7.85 5.69
C GLY A 119 3.80 8.22 4.49
N GLU A 120 3.19 8.36 3.31
CA GLU A 120 3.84 8.85 2.09
C GLU A 120 4.45 10.24 2.29
N ALA A 121 3.69 11.20 2.85
CA ALA A 121 4.18 12.56 3.08
C ALA A 121 5.39 12.60 4.03
N VAL A 122 5.37 11.80 5.08
CA VAL A 122 6.49 11.67 6.03
C VAL A 122 7.71 11.05 5.33
N LEU A 123 7.52 10.01 4.52
CA LEU A 123 8.60 9.37 3.77
C LEU A 123 9.28 10.36 2.82
N ILE A 124 8.48 11.08 2.02
CA ILE A 124 8.99 12.09 1.08
C ILE A 124 9.73 13.21 1.83
N GLY A 125 9.17 13.67 2.95
CA GLY A 125 9.81 14.67 3.81
C GLY A 125 11.16 14.21 4.36
N ALA A 126 11.23 12.97 4.87
CA ALA A 126 12.47 12.40 5.40
C ALA A 126 13.54 12.24 4.32
N VAL A 127 13.19 11.73 3.14
CA VAL A 127 14.12 11.59 2.01
C VAL A 127 14.62 12.96 1.53
N SER A 128 13.73 13.95 1.46
CA SER A 128 14.11 15.31 1.05
C SER A 128 15.09 15.95 2.03
N LEU A 129 14.83 15.84 3.34
CA LEU A 129 15.74 16.35 4.37
C LEU A 129 17.10 15.66 4.33
N PHE A 130 17.14 14.35 4.11
CA PHE A 130 18.38 13.60 3.95
C PHE A 130 19.20 14.12 2.76
N ILE A 131 18.57 14.27 1.59
CA ILE A 131 19.24 14.80 0.38
C ILE A 131 19.76 16.22 0.61
N ILE A 132 18.97 17.10 1.21
CA ILE A 132 19.38 18.48 1.51
C ILE A 132 20.56 18.50 2.48
N GLY A 133 20.53 17.64 3.51
CA GLY A 133 21.61 17.52 4.48
C GLY A 133 22.94 17.09 3.85
N GLU A 134 22.90 16.06 2.98
CA GLU A 134 24.07 15.63 2.21
C GLU A 134 24.59 16.73 1.28
N LEU A 135 23.70 17.42 0.57
CA LEU A 135 24.09 18.52 -0.32
C LEU A 135 24.77 19.66 0.45
N ALA A 136 24.22 20.02 1.62
CA ALA A 136 24.78 21.04 2.50
C ALA A 136 26.14 20.61 3.07
N TYR A 137 26.30 19.34 3.45
CA TYR A 137 27.57 18.78 3.90
C TYR A 137 28.66 18.87 2.83
N MET A 138 28.35 18.48 1.59
CA MET A 138 29.28 18.59 0.46
C MET A 138 29.66 20.05 0.16
N ALA A 139 28.71 20.99 0.31
CA ALA A 139 28.97 22.42 0.12
C ALA A 139 29.80 23.08 1.24
N LEU A 140 29.89 22.44 2.42
CA LEU A 140 30.65 22.93 3.57
C LEU A 140 32.11 22.42 3.60
N ILE A 141 32.39 21.31 2.89
CA ILE A 141 33.70 20.64 2.89
C ILE A 141 34.44 20.80 1.55
N GLY A 142 33.72 21.11 0.47
CA GLY A 142 34.31 21.54 -0.81
C GLY A 142 34.73 23.00 -0.81
#